data_AF-A0A3N5WMA8-F1
#
_entry.id   AF-A0A3N5WMA8-F1
#
_cell.length_a   1.000
_cell.length_b   1.000
_cell.length_c   1.000
_cell.angle_alpha   90.00
_cell.angle_beta   90.00
_cell.angle_gamma   90.00
#
_symmetry.space_group_name_H-M   'P 1'
#
loop_
_entity.id
_entity.type
_entity.pdbx_description
1 polymer ?
#
loop_
_entity_poly.entity_id
_entity_poly.type
_entity_poly.pdbx_seq_one_letter_code
_entity_poly.pdbx_strand_id
1 'polypeptide(L)'
;MKKFFRETPNHFSLPRRIGRLGELAYNLWWVWTPDAQRLYSQIDRQLWEQVYHNPVAFLRHVSRAKLNAATNDRYYLDLYDHVLRDFDGYMNNEDTWFRCAYPDLADKQIAYFSFEFGLHESLPVYAGGLGILSGDHLKEASDLGLPFVGVGLMYAEGYFFQRLGE
;
A
#
# COMPACT_ATOMS: atom_id res chain seq x y z
N MET A 1 -0.99 -27.85 -2.37
CA MET A 1 -0.47 -26.47 -2.24
C MET A 1 -0.42 -26.10 -0.76
N LYS A 2 0.75 -25.75 -0.21
CA LYS A 2 0.81 -25.21 1.17
C LYS A 2 0.10 -23.85 1.17
N LYS A 3 -0.93 -23.68 2.01
CA LYS A 3 -1.54 -22.37 2.27
C LYS A 3 -0.46 -21.50 2.90
N PHE A 4 -0.01 -20.48 2.19
CA PHE A 4 0.81 -19.43 2.80
C PHE A 4 -0.11 -18.62 3.72
N PHE A 5 0.08 -18.76 5.03
CA PHE A 5 -0.60 -17.92 6.00
C PHE A 5 0.12 -16.57 6.02
N ARG A 6 -0.53 -15.54 5.48
CA ARG A 6 -0.11 -14.15 5.68
C ARG A 6 -0.74 -13.69 6.99
N GLU A 7 -0.01 -13.79 8.09
CA GLU A 7 -0.38 -13.08 9.31
C GLU A 7 0.08 -11.64 9.17
N THR A 8 -0.87 -10.72 9.01
CA THR A 8 -0.57 -9.29 9.08
C THR A 8 -0.32 -8.95 10.55
N PRO A 9 0.85 -8.40 10.93
CA PRO A 9 1.15 -8.04 12.32
C PRO A 9 0.39 -6.76 12.69
N ASN A 10 -0.94 -6.83 12.72
CA ASN A 10 -1.81 -5.68 12.86
C ASN A 10 -2.06 -5.41 14.36
N HIS A 11 -1.01 -4.98 15.06
CA HIS A 11 -1.04 -4.69 16.50
C HIS A 11 -1.34 -3.22 16.82
N PHE A 12 -1.95 -2.47 15.90
CA PHE A 12 -2.31 -1.08 16.17
C PHE A 12 -3.51 -1.00 17.11
N SER A 13 -3.42 -0.15 18.14
CA SER A 13 -4.58 0.19 18.96
C SER A 13 -5.38 1.30 18.29
N LEU A 14 -6.32 0.91 17.42
CA LEU A 14 -7.17 1.84 16.66
C LEU A 14 -8.61 1.88 17.21
N PRO A 15 -9.30 3.02 17.11
CA PRO A 15 -10.74 3.07 17.35
C PRO A 15 -11.50 2.14 16.40
N ARG A 16 -12.52 1.44 16.91
CA ARG A 16 -13.30 0.46 16.13
C ARG A 16 -13.83 1.01 14.80
N ARG A 17 -14.23 2.29 14.78
CA ARG A 17 -14.81 2.95 13.58
C ARG A 17 -13.83 3.04 12.40
N ILE A 18 -12.54 3.15 12.69
CA ILE A 18 -11.46 3.33 11.70
C ILE A 18 -10.41 2.22 11.80
N GLY A 19 -10.80 1.06 12.37
CA GLY A 19 -9.87 -0.02 12.71
C GLY A 19 -9.17 -0.63 11.49
N ARG A 20 -9.79 -0.55 10.31
CA ARG A 20 -9.24 -1.10 9.06
C ARG A 20 -8.14 -0.24 8.43
N LEU A 21 -7.81 0.92 9.01
CA LEU A 21 -6.61 1.66 8.59
C LEU A 21 -5.35 0.80 8.68
N GLY A 22 -5.28 -0.11 9.66
CA GLY A 22 -4.17 -1.05 9.76
C GLY A 22 -4.09 -2.02 8.58
N GLU A 23 -5.22 -2.46 8.02
CA GLU A 23 -5.26 -3.32 6.82
C GLU A 23 -4.69 -2.58 5.61
N LEU A 24 -5.15 -1.34 5.38
CA LEU A 24 -4.65 -0.48 4.31
C LEU A 24 -3.15 -0.24 4.47
N ALA A 25 -2.65 0.01 5.69
CA ALA A 25 -1.23 0.30 5.92
C ALA A 25 -0.29 -0.81 5.43
N TYR A 26 -0.73 -2.06 5.46
CA TYR A 26 0.05 -3.24 5.04
C TYR A 26 -0.23 -3.71 3.61
N ASN A 27 -1.11 -3.03 2.87
CA ASN A 27 -1.41 -3.35 1.47
C ASN A 27 -1.02 -2.19 0.56
N LEU A 28 -0.03 -2.38 -0.31
CA LEU A 28 0.54 -1.29 -1.11
C LEU A 28 -0.43 -0.68 -2.15
N TRP A 29 -1.67 -1.15 -2.28
CA TRP A 29 -2.69 -0.49 -3.10
C TRP A 29 -2.85 1.01 -2.84
N TRP A 30 -2.62 1.47 -1.60
CA TRP A 30 -2.65 2.90 -1.28
C TRP A 30 -1.59 3.73 -2.03
N VAL A 31 -0.52 3.11 -2.51
CA VAL A 31 0.60 3.78 -3.19
C VAL A 31 0.16 4.49 -4.46
N TRP A 32 -0.76 3.89 -5.23
CA TRP A 32 -1.32 4.50 -6.45
C TRP A 32 -2.75 4.99 -6.28
N THR A 33 -3.23 5.07 -5.03
CA THR A 33 -4.57 5.56 -4.70
C THR A 33 -4.47 6.82 -3.82
N PRO A 34 -4.56 8.03 -4.41
CA PRO A 34 -4.40 9.28 -3.66
C PRO A 34 -5.35 9.45 -2.48
N ASP A 35 -6.60 8.98 -2.59
CA ASP A 35 -7.57 9.03 -1.51
C ASP A 35 -7.17 8.18 -0.29
N ALA A 36 -6.53 7.03 -0.52
CA ALA A 36 -6.02 6.20 0.55
C ALA A 36 -4.88 6.89 1.31
N GLN A 37 -4.01 7.63 0.63
CA GLN A 37 -2.99 8.46 1.26
C GLN A 37 -3.60 9.62 2.05
N ARG A 38 -4.67 10.23 1.53
CA ARG A 38 -5.42 11.30 2.22
C ARG A 38 -5.97 10.87 3.58
N LEU A 39 -6.30 9.59 3.78
CA LEU A 39 -6.76 9.09 5.08
C LEU A 39 -5.75 9.30 6.21
N TYR A 40 -4.45 9.19 5.92
CA TYR A 40 -3.40 9.38 6.91
C TYR A 40 -3.08 10.87 7.06
N SER A 41 -2.97 11.60 5.95
CA SER A 41 -2.65 13.03 5.97
C SER A 41 -3.73 13.89 6.62
N GLN A 42 -5.01 13.52 6.53
CA GLN A 42 -6.10 14.23 7.19
C GLN A 42 -6.12 14.06 8.71
N ILE A 43 -5.64 12.92 9.23
CA ILE A 43 -5.54 12.72 10.69
C ILE A 43 -4.44 13.63 11.25
N ASP A 44 -3.26 13.62 10.62
CA ASP A 44 -2.12 14.39 11.07
C ASP A 44 -1.12 14.66 9.94
N ARG A 45 -1.34 15.76 9.21
CA ARG A 45 -0.48 16.13 8.07
C ARG A 45 0.99 16.27 8.46
N GLN A 46 1.28 16.87 9.61
CA GLN A 46 2.66 17.07 10.03
C GLN A 46 3.37 15.75 10.29
N LEU A 47 2.71 14.82 11.00
CA LEU A 47 3.27 13.49 11.23
C LEU A 47 3.42 12.71 9.92
N TRP A 48 2.45 12.82 9.01
CA TRP A 48 2.47 12.14 7.71
C TRP A 48 3.72 12.48 6.89
N GLU A 49 4.09 13.77 6.84
CA GLU A 49 5.31 14.24 6.19
C GLU A 49 6.56 13.76 6.97
N GLN A 50 6.54 13.82 8.30
CA GLN A 50 7.68 13.41 9.15
C GLN A 50 8.05 11.93 9.00
N VAL A 51 7.07 11.06 8.76
CA VAL A 51 7.29 9.62 8.58
C VAL A 51 7.51 9.23 7.11
N TYR A 52 7.79 10.20 6.22
CA TYR A 52 7.98 9.98 4.79
C TYR A 52 6.84 9.16 4.18
N HIS A 53 5.61 9.55 4.50
CA HIS A 53 4.41 8.95 3.92
C HIS A 53 4.31 7.43 4.14
N ASN A 54 4.87 6.93 5.25
CA ASN A 54 4.78 5.52 5.64
C ASN A 54 3.58 5.31 6.59
N PRO A 55 2.51 4.61 6.16
CA PRO A 55 1.31 4.44 6.99
C PRO A 55 1.53 3.54 8.21
N VAL A 56 2.44 2.56 8.12
CA VAL A 56 2.79 1.72 9.27
C VAL A 56 3.50 2.56 10.33
N ALA A 57 4.48 3.38 9.94
CA ALA A 57 5.15 4.29 10.85
C ALA A 57 4.19 5.34 11.41
N PHE A 58 3.29 5.89 10.58
CA PHE A 58 2.26 6.83 10.98
C PHE A 58 1.38 6.27 12.11
N LEU A 59 0.80 5.08 11.92
CA LEU A 59 -0.10 4.46 12.90
C LEU A 59 0.60 4.06 14.20
N ARG A 60 1.94 3.93 14.21
CA ARG A 60 2.73 3.72 15.45
C ARG A 60 2.95 5.00 16.25
N HIS A 61 2.98 6.16 15.60
CA HIS A 61 3.35 7.43 16.25
C HIS A 61 2.16 8.37 16.47
N VAL A 62 1.07 8.20 15.72
CA VAL A 62 -0.10 9.07 15.81
C VAL A 62 -0.75 9.00 17.20
N SER A 63 -1.11 10.16 17.75
CA SER A 63 -1.71 10.22 19.08
C SER A 63 -3.15 9.70 19.07
N ARG A 64 -3.56 9.07 20.17
CA ARG A 64 -4.93 8.58 20.34
C ARG A 64 -5.96 9.71 20.25
N ALA A 65 -5.60 10.92 20.70
CA ALA A 65 -6.46 12.09 20.61
C ALA A 65 -6.81 12.45 19.16
N LYS A 66 -5.82 12.45 18.25
CA LYS A 66 -6.05 12.72 16.83
C LYS A 66 -6.88 11.63 16.15
N LEU A 67 -6.62 10.36 16.46
CA LEU A 67 -7.45 9.24 15.99
C LEU A 67 -8.91 9.37 16.45
N ASN A 68 -9.14 9.72 17.72
CA ASN A 68 -10.49 9.93 18.24
C ASN A 68 -11.15 11.16 17.62
N ALA A 69 -10.40 12.25 17.37
CA ALA A 69 -10.93 13.42 16.67
C ALA A 69 -11.41 13.04 15.25
N ALA A 70 -10.61 12.29 14.50
CA ALA A 70 -10.98 11.79 13.17
C ALA A 70 -12.26 10.94 13.19
N THR A 71 -12.48 10.14 14.25
CA THR A 71 -13.74 9.38 14.38
C THR A 71 -14.98 10.23 14.65
N ASN A 72 -14.82 11.50 15.03
CA ASN A 72 -15.92 12.43 15.23
C ASN A 72 -16.10 13.41 14.04
N ASP A 73 -15.22 13.35 13.04
CA ASP A 73 -15.32 14.19 11.85
C ASP A 73 -16.09 13.45 10.75
N ARG A 74 -17.25 13.99 10.38
CA ARG A 74 -18.11 13.42 9.34
C ARG A 74 -17.44 13.38 7.97
N TYR A 75 -16.71 14.43 7.59
CA TYR A 75 -16.05 14.49 6.28
C TYR A 75 -14.95 13.44 6.18
N TYR A 76 -14.20 13.24 7.26
CA TYR A 76 -13.20 12.18 7.34
C TYR A 76 -13.83 10.78 7.20
N LEU A 77 -14.93 10.54 7.91
CA LEU A 77 -15.62 9.25 7.86
C LEU A 77 -16.23 8.95 6.48
N ASP A 78 -16.76 9.96 5.79
CA ASP A 78 -17.28 9.80 4.43
C ASP A 78 -16.16 9.42 3.45
N LEU A 79 -14.99 10.05 3.56
CA LEU A 79 -13.78 9.68 2.79
C LEU A 79 -13.31 8.26 3.14
N TYR A 80 -13.25 7.93 4.43
CA TYR A 80 -12.86 6.60 4.91
C TYR A 80 -13.75 5.49 4.35
N ASP A 81 -15.07 5.67 4.40
CA ASP A 81 -16.02 4.69 3.88
C ASP A 81 -15.98 4.60 2.35
N HIS A 82 -15.67 5.69 1.65
CA HIS A 82 -15.44 5.64 0.21
C HIS A 82 -14.20 4.83 -0.13
N VAL A 83 -13.06 5.13 0.50
CA VAL A 83 -11.80 4.42 0.24
C VAL A 83 -11.91 2.94 0.56
N LEU A 84 -12.58 2.57 1.66
CA LEU A 84 -12.76 1.16 1.99
C LEU A 84 -13.68 0.43 1.01
N ARG A 85 -14.73 1.08 0.51
CA ARG A 85 -15.58 0.48 -0.54
C ARG A 85 -14.77 0.23 -1.81
N ASP A 86 -13.92 1.17 -2.20
CA ASP A 86 -13.06 1.03 -3.37
C ASP A 86 -12.01 -0.07 -3.16
N PHE A 87 -11.41 -0.12 -1.97
CA PHE A 87 -10.45 -1.16 -1.59
C PHE A 87 -11.09 -2.55 -1.60
N ASP A 88 -12.27 -2.69 -1.00
CA ASP A 88 -13.01 -3.96 -0.97
C ASP A 88 -13.45 -4.37 -2.38
N GLY A 89 -13.88 -3.41 -3.20
CA GLY A 89 -14.19 -3.63 -4.60
C GLY A 89 -12.99 -4.12 -5.40
N TYR A 90 -11.83 -3.50 -5.19
CA TYR A 90 -10.57 -3.88 -5.83
C TYR A 90 -10.12 -5.28 -5.43
N MET A 91 -10.09 -5.58 -4.12
CA MET A 91 -9.58 -6.85 -3.60
C MET A 91 -10.47 -8.04 -3.92
N ASN A 92 -11.78 -7.81 -4.08
CA ASN A 92 -12.75 -8.85 -4.44
C ASN A 92 -13.11 -8.84 -5.93
N ASN A 93 -12.39 -8.08 -6.76
CA ASN A 93 -12.67 -8.01 -8.19
C ASN A 93 -12.36 -9.36 -8.86
N GLU A 94 -13.40 -10.06 -9.29
CA GLU A 94 -13.29 -11.32 -10.01
C GLU A 94 -13.31 -11.16 -11.54
N ASP A 95 -13.65 -9.97 -12.04
CA ASP A 95 -13.86 -9.67 -13.47
C ASP A 95 -12.69 -8.87 -14.07
N THR A 96 -11.46 -9.19 -13.64
CA THR A 96 -10.26 -8.53 -14.16
C THR A 96 -10.03 -8.88 -15.64
N TRP A 97 -9.34 -8.00 -16.36
CA TRP A 97 -9.05 -8.21 -17.79
C TRP A 97 -8.38 -9.55 -18.05
N PHE A 98 -7.39 -9.95 -17.24
CA PHE A 98 -6.67 -11.22 -17.44
C PHE A 98 -7.59 -12.43 -17.29
N ARG A 99 -8.46 -12.43 -16.26
CA ARG A 99 -9.39 -13.55 -16.02
C ARG A 99 -10.41 -13.69 -17.14
N CYS A 100 -10.88 -12.58 -17.71
CA CYS A 100 -11.80 -12.58 -18.85
C CYS A 100 -11.13 -12.97 -20.17
N ALA A 101 -9.91 -12.46 -20.43
CA ALA A 101 -9.22 -12.65 -21.70
C ALA A 101 -8.46 -13.98 -21.80
N TYR A 102 -7.95 -14.51 -20.67
CA TYR A 102 -7.12 -15.71 -20.61
C TYR A 102 -7.56 -16.69 -19.50
N PRO A 103 -8.82 -17.15 -19.49
CA PRO A 103 -9.31 -18.05 -18.44
C PRO A 103 -8.53 -19.37 -18.35
N ASP A 104 -8.01 -19.87 -19.49
CA ASP A 104 -7.23 -21.11 -19.56
C ASP A 104 -5.85 -21.01 -18.88
N LEU A 105 -5.39 -19.81 -18.55
CA LEU A 105 -4.11 -19.56 -17.89
C LEU A 105 -4.27 -19.17 -16.41
N ALA A 106 -5.49 -19.25 -15.85
CA ALA A 106 -5.76 -18.86 -14.47
C ALA A 106 -5.00 -19.68 -13.42
N ASP A 107 -4.55 -20.90 -13.76
CA ASP A 107 -3.75 -21.77 -12.91
C ASP A 107 -2.23 -21.57 -13.06
N LYS A 108 -1.80 -20.72 -13.99
CA LYS A 108 -0.38 -20.41 -14.23
C LYS A 108 0.08 -19.28 -13.34
N GLN A 109 1.38 -19.21 -13.08
CA GLN A 109 1.99 -18.19 -12.25
C GLN A 109 3.17 -17.56 -13.00
N ILE A 110 3.18 -16.23 -13.08
CA ILE A 110 4.31 -15.45 -13.58
C ILE A 110 5.19 -15.09 -12.40
N ALA A 111 6.48 -15.39 -12.51
CA ALA A 111 7.49 -14.94 -11.56
C ALA A 111 8.37 -13.88 -12.26
N TYR A 112 8.35 -12.65 -11.76
CA TYR A 112 9.06 -11.52 -12.33
C TYR A 112 10.22 -11.12 -11.44
N PHE A 113 11.43 -11.39 -11.93
CA PHE A 113 12.66 -11.11 -11.21
C PHE A 113 13.16 -9.73 -11.60
N SER A 114 13.36 -8.88 -10.61
CA SER A 114 14.07 -7.61 -10.77
C SER A 114 14.95 -7.37 -9.56
N PHE A 115 16.07 -6.67 -9.78
CA PHE A 115 16.88 -6.20 -8.67
C PHE A 115 16.17 -5.09 -7.89
N GLU A 116 15.33 -4.29 -8.55
CA GLU A 116 14.74 -3.09 -7.96
C GLU A 116 13.22 -3.04 -8.17
N PHE A 117 12.50 -2.45 -7.21
CA PHE A 117 11.07 -2.18 -7.34
C PHE A 117 10.70 -0.80 -6.76
N GLY A 118 10.54 0.18 -7.64
CA GLY A 118 10.15 1.55 -7.32
C GLY A 118 8.65 1.65 -7.10
N LEU A 119 8.18 1.19 -5.95
CA LEU A 119 6.76 1.24 -5.59
C LEU A 119 6.42 2.60 -4.97
N HIS A 120 7.10 2.96 -3.88
CA HIS A 120 6.84 4.17 -3.12
C HIS A 120 8.10 4.61 -2.36
N GLU A 121 8.24 5.90 -2.08
CA GLU A 121 9.40 6.47 -1.38
C GLU A 121 9.62 5.90 0.04
N SER A 122 8.55 5.42 0.68
CA SER A 122 8.63 4.73 1.98
C SER A 122 9.29 3.34 1.90
N LEU A 123 9.57 2.84 0.70
CA LEU A 123 10.20 1.55 0.42
C LEU A 123 11.49 1.78 -0.40
N PRO A 124 12.64 1.96 0.25
CA PRO A 124 13.89 2.30 -0.42
C PRO A 124 14.53 1.04 -1.05
N VAL A 125 13.86 0.41 -2.00
CA VAL A 125 14.32 -0.79 -2.73
C VAL A 125 14.53 -0.52 -4.22
N TYR A 126 14.83 0.74 -4.58
CA TYR A 126 15.20 1.15 -5.93
C TYR A 126 16.16 2.33 -5.93
N ALA A 127 16.88 2.51 -7.05
CA ALA A 127 17.83 3.58 -7.26
C ALA A 127 17.50 4.44 -8.49
N GLY A 128 16.84 3.87 -9.51
CA GLY A 128 16.59 4.58 -10.76
C GLY A 128 15.49 4.00 -11.65
N GLY A 129 15.61 4.24 -12.96
CA GLY A 129 14.55 3.95 -13.94
C GLY A 129 14.16 2.47 -14.04
N LEU A 130 15.10 1.55 -13.81
CA LEU A 130 14.79 0.11 -13.75
C LEU A 130 13.76 -0.19 -12.66
N GLY A 131 13.99 0.33 -11.45
CA GLY A 131 13.08 0.14 -10.34
C GLY A 131 11.71 0.75 -10.62
N ILE A 132 11.65 1.98 -11.15
CA ILE A 132 10.37 2.62 -11.51
C ILE A 132 9.58 1.75 -12.49
N LEU A 133 10.21 1.31 -13.58
CA LEU A 133 9.54 0.44 -14.57
C LEU A 133 9.06 -0.88 -13.94
N SER A 134 9.91 -1.50 -13.11
CA SER A 134 9.58 -2.74 -12.42
C SER A 134 8.40 -2.55 -11.44
N GLY A 135 8.35 -1.41 -10.77
CA GLY A 135 7.28 -1.04 -9.85
C GLY A 135 5.96 -0.79 -10.58
N ASP A 136 6.00 -0.08 -11.71
CA ASP A 136 4.81 0.18 -12.51
C ASP A 136 4.29 -1.11 -13.17
N HIS A 137 5.18 -2.02 -13.59
CA HIS A 137 4.78 -3.37 -14.00
C HIS A 137 4.01 -4.11 -12.90
N LEU A 138 4.41 -3.99 -11.63
CA LEU A 138 3.68 -4.62 -10.52
C LEU A 138 2.28 -4.01 -10.32
N LYS A 139 2.18 -2.68 -10.42
CA LYS A 139 0.89 -1.98 -10.27
C LYS A 139 -0.07 -2.36 -11.38
N GLU A 140 0.39 -2.28 -12.63
CA GLU A 140 -0.41 -2.67 -13.80
C GLU A 140 -0.76 -4.17 -13.78
N ALA A 141 0.16 -5.03 -13.34
CA ALA A 141 -0.13 -6.45 -13.20
C ALA A 141 -1.23 -6.72 -12.16
N SER A 142 -1.28 -5.92 -11.09
CA SER A 142 -2.33 -5.97 -10.08
C SER A 142 -3.68 -5.50 -10.67
N ASP A 143 -3.71 -4.38 -11.37
CA ASP A 143 -4.93 -3.80 -11.96
C ASP A 143 -5.54 -4.70 -13.04
N LEU A 144 -4.69 -5.33 -13.86
CA LEU A 144 -5.10 -6.29 -14.88
C LEU A 144 -5.45 -7.68 -14.31
N GLY A 145 -5.13 -7.94 -13.04
CA GLY A 145 -5.38 -9.19 -12.34
C GLY A 145 -4.54 -10.37 -12.84
N LEU A 146 -3.28 -10.14 -13.19
CA LEU A 146 -2.36 -11.21 -13.59
C LEU A 146 -2.01 -12.09 -12.39
N PRO A 147 -1.87 -13.42 -12.57
CA PRO A 147 -1.31 -14.30 -11.55
C PRO A 147 0.21 -14.06 -11.49
N PHE A 148 0.60 -13.00 -10.79
CA PHE A 148 1.93 -12.39 -10.88
C PHE A 148 2.59 -12.30 -9.51
N VAL A 149 3.87 -12.67 -9.43
CA VAL A 149 4.70 -12.56 -8.22
C VAL A 149 6.00 -11.87 -8.59
N GLY A 150 6.24 -10.70 -7.99
CA GLY A 150 7.54 -10.03 -8.03
C GLY A 150 8.54 -10.71 -7.07
N VAL A 151 9.75 -10.94 -7.55
CA VAL A 151 10.87 -11.47 -6.76
C VAL A 151 12.04 -10.50 -6.87
N GLY A 152 12.51 -10.02 -5.73
CA GLY A 152 13.63 -9.09 -5.66
C GLY A 152 14.40 -9.22 -4.35
N LEU A 153 15.23 -8.23 -4.07
CA LEU A 153 16.08 -8.20 -2.89
C LEU A 153 15.57 -7.14 -1.90
N MET A 154 15.66 -7.48 -0.61
CA MET A 154 15.45 -6.51 0.47
C MET A 154 16.81 -5.92 0.85
N TYR A 155 17.11 -4.73 0.33
CA TYR A 155 18.35 -4.02 0.62
C TYR A 155 18.28 -3.39 2.01
N ALA A 156 19.25 -3.71 2.88
CA ALA A 156 19.28 -3.20 4.25
C ALA A 156 19.48 -1.67 4.31
N GLU A 157 20.32 -1.13 3.42
CA GLU A 157 20.75 0.28 3.42
C GLU A 157 20.03 1.14 2.35
N GLY A 158 19.17 0.52 1.53
CA GLY A 158 18.57 1.18 0.37
C GLY A 158 19.60 1.77 -0.61
N TYR A 159 19.26 2.91 -1.23
CA TYR A 159 20.17 3.63 -2.14
C TYR A 159 20.93 4.75 -1.43
N PHE A 160 20.29 5.91 -1.17
CA PHE A 160 20.78 6.95 -0.27
C PHE A 160 19.68 7.97 0.07
N PHE A 161 19.86 8.72 1.16
CA PHE A 161 19.05 9.91 1.48
C PHE A 161 19.82 11.18 1.11
N GLN A 162 19.36 11.91 0.09
CA GLN A 162 20.01 13.14 -0.32
C GLN A 162 19.67 14.27 0.65
N ARG A 163 20.69 14.98 1.14
CA ARG A 163 20.54 16.27 1.82
C ARG A 163 21.40 17.28 1.09
N LEU A 164 20.80 18.37 0.64
CA LEU A 164 21.53 19.51 0.11
C LEU A 164 21.92 20.38 1.29
N GLY A 165 23.23 20.56 1.52
CA GLY A 165 23.74 21.54 2.49
C GLY A 165 23.77 22.95 1.89
N GLU A 166 23.96 23.95 2.74
CA GLU A 166 24.34 25.31 2.32
C GLU A 166 25.75 25.34 1.68
#